data_AF-A0AA88XEK9-F1
#
_entry.id   AF-A0AA88XEK9-F1
#
_cell.length_a   1.000
_cell.length_b   1.000
_cell.length_c   1.000
_cell.angle_alpha   90.00
_cell.angle_beta   90.00
_cell.angle_gamma   90.00
#
_symmetry.space_group_name_H-M   'P 1'
#
loop_
_entity.id
_entity.type
_entity.pdbx_description
1 polymer ?
#
loop_
_entity_poly.entity_id
_entity_poly.type
_entity_poly.pdbx_seq_one_letter_code
_entity_poly.pdbx_strand_id
1 'polypeptide(L)'
;MNHADEARFGRASLLILNVCPFTLRHVINDYHVKNGSTSLQDFLDKNKHDIYHILNRRRCCRLIQSRSTPMNRSQWDLLFIRTSSLCSKGYTGDCLCQYDAKPGITSNVMDITLCCLFIKNICSRHVGINMSHIETIRTVRNDIIHAESAQLNVPTYNGYWNSVKLALLDLANHVSPIIHSDTLSKIQDLETRVINAGELGEIRRVIVDEKRIEVVEEVCSTDF
;
A
#
# COMPACT_ATOMS: atom_id res chain seq x y z
N MET A 1 23.12 5.80 -22.64
CA MET A 1 21.87 5.78 -21.83
C MET A 1 20.74 5.40 -22.78
N ASN A 2 19.98 4.33 -22.51
CA ASN A 2 19.01 3.78 -23.45
C ASN A 2 17.60 4.31 -23.16
N HIS A 3 17.10 5.23 -23.99
CA HIS A 3 15.77 5.84 -23.84
C HIS A 3 14.62 4.82 -23.81
N ALA A 4 14.76 3.66 -24.48
CA ALA A 4 13.74 2.62 -24.45
C ALA A 4 13.66 1.93 -23.08
N ASP A 5 14.80 1.74 -22.40
CA ASP A 5 14.86 1.10 -21.08
C ASP A 5 14.33 2.04 -19.99
N GLU A 6 14.58 3.36 -20.13
CA GLU A 6 14.01 4.39 -19.26
C GLU A 6 12.49 4.49 -19.41
N ALA A 7 11.98 4.43 -20.65
CA ALA A 7 10.53 4.42 -20.89
C ALA A 7 9.85 3.19 -20.28
N ARG A 8 10.49 2.01 -20.37
CA ARG A 8 9.99 0.78 -19.70
C ARG A 8 9.99 0.91 -18.19
N PHE A 9 11.07 1.43 -17.62
CA PHE A 9 11.14 1.73 -16.18
C PHE A 9 10.01 2.68 -15.75
N GLY A 10 9.81 3.77 -16.49
CA GLY A 10 8.73 4.71 -16.20
C GLY A 10 7.34 4.06 -16.24
N ARG A 11 7.06 3.21 -17.24
CA ARG A 11 5.75 2.54 -17.37
C ARG A 11 5.51 1.58 -16.21
N ALA A 12 6.50 0.75 -15.90
CA ALA A 12 6.42 -0.17 -14.78
C ALA A 12 6.25 0.58 -13.44
N SER A 13 6.94 1.71 -13.29
CA SER A 13 6.81 2.57 -12.11
C SER A 13 5.42 3.18 -12.00
N LEU A 14 4.81 3.65 -13.09
CA LEU A 14 3.44 4.18 -13.08
C LEU A 14 2.40 3.09 -12.81
N LEU A 15 2.62 1.87 -13.31
CA LEU A 15 1.78 0.73 -12.97
C LEU A 15 1.78 0.50 -11.46
N ILE A 16 2.95 0.48 -10.84
CA ILE A 16 3.12 0.32 -9.39
C ILE A 16 2.60 1.52 -8.59
N LEU A 17 2.97 2.75 -8.94
CA LEU A 17 2.72 3.92 -8.10
C LEU A 17 1.31 4.51 -8.28
N ASN A 18 0.65 4.23 -9.42
CA ASN A 18 -0.67 4.81 -9.70
C ASN A 18 -1.76 3.74 -9.83
N VAL A 19 -1.55 2.73 -10.67
CA VAL A 19 -2.61 1.74 -10.96
C VAL A 19 -2.79 0.75 -9.82
N CYS A 20 -1.68 0.27 -9.23
CA CYS A 20 -1.78 -0.64 -8.09
C CYS A 20 -2.55 -0.02 -6.90
N PRO A 21 -2.20 1.18 -6.38
CA PRO A 21 -2.99 1.81 -5.31
C PRO A 21 -4.46 1.98 -5.66
N PHE A 22 -4.77 2.38 -6.91
CA PHE A 22 -6.15 2.50 -7.36
C PHE A 22 -6.92 1.19 -7.15
N THR A 23 -6.43 0.08 -7.71
CA THR A 23 -7.10 -1.22 -7.60
C THR A 23 -7.13 -1.73 -6.16
N LEU A 24 -6.02 -1.63 -5.42
CA LEU A 24 -5.95 -2.12 -4.04
C LEU A 24 -6.83 -1.32 -3.08
N ARG A 25 -6.99 -0.01 -3.28
CA ARG A 25 -7.96 0.80 -2.54
C ARG A 25 -9.38 0.31 -2.77
N HIS A 26 -9.72 -0.10 -4.00
CA HIS A 26 -11.03 -0.70 -4.27
C HIS A 26 -11.22 -2.05 -3.60
N VAL A 27 -10.18 -2.87 -3.49
CA VAL A 27 -10.20 -4.13 -2.71
C VAL A 27 -10.47 -3.87 -1.23
N ILE A 28 -9.77 -2.90 -0.64
CA ILE A 28 -9.99 -2.48 0.76
C ILE A 28 -11.39 -1.89 0.91
N ASN A 29 -11.86 -1.14 -0.10
CA ASN A 29 -13.17 -0.54 -0.06
C ASN A 29 -14.30 -1.58 -0.07
N ASP A 30 -14.20 -2.55 -0.96
CA ASP A 30 -15.12 -3.68 -1.02
C ASP A 30 -15.16 -4.45 0.32
N TYR A 31 -14.00 -4.71 0.92
CA TYR A 31 -13.90 -5.31 2.24
C TYR A 31 -14.64 -4.49 3.29
N HIS A 32 -14.40 -3.17 3.36
CA HIS A 32 -15.00 -2.35 4.41
C HIS A 32 -16.52 -2.26 4.26
N VAL A 33 -17.04 -2.17 3.03
CA VAL A 33 -18.49 -2.08 2.77
C VAL A 33 -19.17 -3.38 3.18
N LYS A 34 -18.60 -4.53 2.78
CA LYS A 34 -19.13 -5.86 3.14
C LYS A 34 -19.11 -6.13 4.63
N ASN A 35 -18.20 -5.49 5.38
CA ASN A 35 -18.13 -5.57 6.84
C ASN A 35 -18.88 -4.42 7.55
N GLY A 36 -19.80 -3.74 6.85
CA GLY A 36 -20.72 -2.77 7.45
C GLY A 36 -20.06 -1.45 7.88
N SER A 37 -18.92 -1.09 7.28
CA SER A 37 -18.31 0.23 7.50
C SER A 37 -18.79 1.25 6.48
N THR A 38 -19.22 2.43 6.96
CA THR A 38 -19.84 3.46 6.13
C THR A 38 -18.84 4.44 5.52
N SER A 39 -17.62 4.50 6.08
CA SER A 39 -16.53 5.36 5.60
C SER A 39 -15.17 4.73 5.92
N LEU A 40 -14.11 5.26 5.31
CA LEU A 40 -12.74 4.87 5.66
C LEU A 40 -12.42 5.20 7.12
N GLN A 41 -12.90 6.33 7.64
CA GLN A 41 -12.73 6.71 9.04
C GLN A 41 -13.34 5.65 9.98
N ASP A 42 -14.59 5.24 9.74
CA ASP A 42 -15.27 4.21 10.52
C ASP A 42 -14.54 2.85 10.43
N PHE A 43 -14.07 2.48 9.24
CA PHE A 43 -13.24 1.30 9.06
C PHE A 43 -11.93 1.35 9.87
N LEU A 44 -11.23 2.48 9.85
CA LEU A 44 -9.99 2.69 10.61
C LEU A 44 -10.24 2.64 12.11
N ASP A 45 -11.31 3.25 12.61
CA ASP A 45 -11.64 3.21 14.04
C ASP A 45 -12.05 1.81 14.50
N LYS A 46 -12.84 1.07 13.70
CA LYS A 46 -13.22 -0.32 13.98
C LYS A 46 -12.02 -1.25 14.06
N ASN A 47 -11.05 -1.07 13.15
CA ASN A 47 -9.84 -1.90 13.07
C ASN A 47 -8.63 -1.27 13.77
N LYS A 48 -8.81 -0.16 14.50
CA LYS A 48 -7.74 0.65 15.11
C LYS A 48 -6.80 -0.18 15.97
N HIS A 49 -7.35 -1.14 16.69
CA HIS A 49 -6.57 -2.05 17.52
C HIS A 49 -5.59 -2.89 16.72
N ASP A 50 -6.06 -3.52 15.65
CA ASP A 50 -5.25 -4.41 14.84
C ASP A 50 -4.24 -3.61 14.03
N ILE A 51 -4.64 -2.45 13.50
CA ILE A 51 -3.75 -1.51 12.80
C ILE A 51 -2.66 -0.98 13.74
N TYR A 52 -3.00 -0.64 14.98
CA TYR A 52 -2.02 -0.18 15.97
C TYR A 52 -0.97 -1.27 16.28
N HIS A 53 -1.34 -2.54 16.22
CA HIS A 53 -0.38 -3.65 16.37
C HIS A 53 0.53 -3.86 15.17
N ILE A 54 0.18 -3.33 13.99
CA ILE A 54 1.09 -3.23 12.84
C ILE A 54 2.17 -2.17 13.12
N LEU A 55 1.83 -1.06 13.78
CA LEU A 55 2.78 -0.03 14.22
C LEU A 55 3.61 -0.47 15.44
N ASN A 56 2.96 -0.97 16.49
CA ASN A 56 3.57 -1.24 17.79
C ASN A 56 3.27 -2.68 18.26
N ARG A 57 4.25 -3.56 18.03
CA ARG A 57 4.13 -5.02 18.29
C ARG A 57 4.03 -5.40 19.76
N ARG A 58 4.49 -4.55 20.69
CA ARG A 58 4.79 -4.98 22.06
C ARG A 58 3.80 -4.46 23.11
N ARG A 59 3.04 -3.39 22.85
CA ARG A 59 2.34 -2.64 23.91
C ARG A 59 0.99 -2.09 23.47
N CYS A 60 -0.08 -2.79 23.84
CA CYS A 60 -1.45 -2.30 23.73
C CYS A 60 -2.23 -2.62 25.00
N CYS A 61 -3.30 -1.87 25.28
CA CYS A 61 -4.21 -2.14 26.38
C CYS A 61 -5.09 -3.40 26.16
N ARG A 62 -5.00 -4.09 25.01
CA ARG A 62 -5.61 -5.42 24.79
C ARG A 62 -4.53 -6.45 24.38
N LEU A 63 -4.86 -7.73 24.55
CA LEU A 63 -3.94 -8.86 24.40
C LEU A 63 -3.24 -8.88 23.03
N ILE A 64 -1.98 -9.30 23.04
CA ILE A 64 -1.08 -9.33 21.88
C ILE A 64 -1.58 -10.37 20.88
N GLN A 65 -1.85 -9.95 19.65
CA GLN A 65 -1.80 -10.84 18.49
C GLN A 65 -0.62 -10.43 17.63
N SER A 66 0.44 -11.25 17.61
CA SER A 66 1.55 -11.02 16.69
C SER A 66 1.14 -11.48 15.29
N ARG A 67 1.38 -10.65 14.27
CA ARG A 67 2.29 -10.96 13.14
C ARG A 67 2.28 -9.80 12.12
N SER A 68 3.44 -9.66 11.46
CA SER A 68 3.68 -9.01 10.17
C SER A 68 4.28 -7.58 10.13
N THR A 69 4.75 -7.23 8.93
CA THR A 69 5.53 -6.06 8.48
C THR A 69 5.18 -4.78 9.25
N PRO A 70 6.17 -4.07 9.83
CA PRO A 70 5.88 -2.89 10.63
C PRO A 70 5.32 -1.77 9.76
N MET A 71 4.29 -1.09 10.25
CA MET A 71 3.89 0.23 9.75
C MET A 71 4.78 1.25 10.44
N ASN A 72 5.26 2.26 9.71
CA ASN A 72 6.06 3.33 10.33
C ASN A 72 5.18 4.44 10.93
N ARG A 73 5.79 5.31 11.72
CA ARG A 73 5.05 6.38 12.43
C ARG A 73 4.45 7.40 11.47
N SER A 74 5.14 7.76 10.39
CA SER A 74 4.64 8.69 9.38
C SER A 74 3.35 8.17 8.73
N GLN A 75 3.33 6.88 8.38
CA GLN A 75 2.14 6.19 7.86
C GLN A 75 0.99 6.17 8.87
N TRP A 76 1.29 5.92 10.15
CA TRP A 76 0.28 6.01 11.22
C TRP A 76 -0.29 7.42 11.33
N ASP A 77 0.59 8.43 11.34
CA ASP A 77 0.21 9.83 11.47
C ASP A 77 -0.51 10.35 10.22
N LEU A 78 -0.46 9.66 9.06
CA LEU A 78 -1.34 9.93 7.92
C LEU A 78 -2.80 9.53 8.22
N LEU A 79 -2.99 8.44 8.97
CA LEU A 79 -4.28 7.80 9.19
C LEU A 79 -4.99 8.25 10.48
N PHE A 80 -4.22 8.49 11.54
CA PHE A 80 -4.72 8.77 12.88
C PHE A 80 -4.19 10.11 13.41
N ILE A 81 -4.95 10.69 14.33
CA ILE A 81 -4.55 11.86 15.12
C ILE A 81 -4.53 11.51 16.58
N ARG A 82 -3.54 12.06 17.29
CA ARG A 82 -3.46 11.91 18.74
C ARG A 82 -4.52 12.79 19.40
N THR A 83 -5.19 12.24 20.41
CA THR A 83 -6.19 12.91 21.23
C THR A 83 -5.68 13.11 22.64
N SER A 84 -6.37 13.96 23.41
CA SER A 84 -6.09 14.17 24.84
C SER A 84 -6.62 13.03 25.73
N SER A 85 -7.19 11.98 25.15
CA SER A 85 -7.77 10.85 25.86
C SER A 85 -6.70 10.05 26.58
N LEU A 86 -6.98 9.66 27.82
CA LEU A 86 -6.14 8.73 28.57
C LEU A 86 -6.48 7.28 28.22
N CYS A 87 -5.53 6.36 28.47
CA CYS A 87 -5.82 4.94 28.33
C CYS A 87 -6.92 4.51 29.30
N SER A 88 -7.98 3.88 28.80
CA SER A 88 -9.09 3.37 29.61
C SER A 88 -8.69 2.30 30.62
N LYS A 89 -7.50 1.70 30.46
CA LYS A 89 -6.92 0.72 31.39
C LYS A 89 -5.76 1.26 32.23
N GLY A 90 -5.56 2.57 32.26
CA GLY A 90 -4.52 3.21 33.07
C GLY A 90 -3.09 2.98 32.56
N TYR A 91 -2.91 2.55 31.31
CA TYR A 91 -1.58 2.46 30.71
C TYR A 91 -0.97 3.85 30.53
N THR A 92 0.25 4.05 31.02
CA THR A 92 0.94 5.35 31.07
C THR A 92 1.80 5.65 29.83
N GLY A 93 2.02 4.66 28.96
CA GLY A 93 2.75 4.82 27.70
C GLY A 93 1.85 5.12 26.50
N ASP A 94 2.46 5.10 25.31
CA ASP A 94 1.74 5.25 24.04
C ASP A 94 0.72 4.11 23.85
N CYS A 95 -0.54 4.47 23.60
CA CYS A 95 -1.65 3.53 23.54
C CYS A 95 -2.65 3.95 22.46
N LEU A 96 -3.25 2.99 21.75
CA LEU A 96 -4.30 3.25 20.75
C LEU A 96 -5.44 4.11 21.28
N CYS A 97 -5.73 4.08 22.59
CA CYS A 97 -6.80 4.87 23.20
C CYS A 97 -6.57 6.39 23.07
N GLN A 98 -5.33 6.80 22.79
CA GLN A 98 -4.94 8.19 22.58
C GLN A 98 -5.05 8.60 21.11
N TYR A 99 -5.70 7.80 20.26
CA TYR A 99 -5.77 8.07 18.82
C TYR A 99 -7.17 7.84 18.28
N ASP A 100 -7.56 8.68 17.35
CA ASP A 100 -8.77 8.52 16.54
C ASP A 100 -8.43 8.66 15.05
N ALA A 101 -9.19 7.98 14.20
CA ALA A 101 -9.02 8.11 12.76
C ALA A 101 -9.25 9.57 12.35
N LYS A 102 -8.45 10.07 11.41
CA LYS A 102 -8.57 11.46 10.97
C LYS A 102 -9.97 11.75 10.39
N PRO A 103 -10.61 12.84 10.82
CA PRO A 103 -11.87 13.27 10.23
C PRO A 103 -11.73 13.54 8.73
N GLY A 104 -12.67 13.03 7.93
CA GLY A 104 -12.72 13.27 6.48
C GLY A 104 -11.62 12.57 5.67
N ILE A 105 -10.91 11.60 6.26
CA ILE A 105 -9.90 10.81 5.56
C ILE A 105 -10.49 10.02 4.39
N THR A 106 -9.80 10.03 3.25
CA THR A 106 -10.21 9.31 2.04
C THR A 106 -9.15 8.28 1.64
N SER A 107 -9.52 7.27 0.86
CA SER A 107 -8.59 6.20 0.44
C SER A 107 -7.41 6.71 -0.38
N ASN A 108 -7.45 7.95 -0.89
CA ASN A 108 -6.36 8.56 -1.64
C ASN A 108 -5.06 8.71 -0.86
N VAL A 109 -5.12 8.74 0.47
CA VAL A 109 -3.90 8.78 1.31
C VAL A 109 -3.19 7.44 1.41
N MET A 110 -3.83 6.34 0.96
CA MET A 110 -3.25 5.00 1.03
C MET A 110 -2.38 4.75 -0.20
N ASP A 111 -1.07 4.93 -0.07
CA ASP A 111 -0.11 4.48 -1.08
C ASP A 111 -0.12 2.95 -1.25
N ILE A 112 0.69 2.43 -2.18
CA ILE A 112 0.77 0.99 -2.43
C ILE A 112 1.21 0.21 -1.19
N THR A 113 2.11 0.78 -0.40
CA THR A 113 2.69 0.16 0.81
C THR A 113 1.60 -0.04 1.86
N LEU A 114 0.87 1.04 2.20
CA LEU A 114 -0.27 1.03 3.08
C LEU A 114 -1.36 0.08 2.58
N CYS A 115 -1.65 0.09 1.28
CA CYS A 115 -2.64 -0.83 0.72
C CYS A 115 -2.24 -2.30 0.93
N CYS A 116 -1.01 -2.67 0.58
CA CYS A 116 -0.49 -4.02 0.77
C CYS A 116 -0.45 -4.42 2.27
N LEU A 117 -0.09 -3.49 3.17
CA LEU A 117 -0.11 -3.71 4.61
C LEU A 117 -1.52 -4.01 5.12
N PHE A 118 -2.51 -3.22 4.70
CA PHE A 118 -3.89 -3.39 5.12
C PHE A 118 -4.49 -4.69 4.60
N ILE A 119 -4.27 -5.01 3.32
CA ILE A 119 -4.80 -6.24 2.75
C ILE A 119 -4.21 -7.47 3.46
N LYS A 120 -2.91 -7.47 3.74
CA LYS A 120 -2.23 -8.60 4.40
C LYS A 120 -2.62 -8.78 5.86
N ASN A 121 -2.82 -7.70 6.61
CA ASN A 121 -3.04 -7.76 8.05
C ASN A 121 -4.51 -7.73 8.45
N ILE A 122 -5.34 -6.99 7.71
CA ILE A 122 -6.73 -6.73 8.07
C ILE A 122 -7.67 -7.48 7.12
N CYS A 123 -7.47 -7.35 5.80
CA CYS A 123 -8.36 -7.93 4.80
C CYS A 123 -8.00 -9.38 4.42
N SER A 124 -7.00 -10.01 5.05
CA SER A 124 -6.51 -11.33 4.65
C SER A 124 -7.53 -12.45 4.84
N ARG A 125 -8.56 -12.21 5.66
CA ARG A 125 -9.71 -13.10 5.85
C ARG A 125 -10.82 -12.90 4.81
N HIS A 126 -10.66 -11.93 3.91
CA HIS A 126 -11.64 -11.72 2.85
C HIS A 126 -11.59 -12.88 1.86
N VAL A 127 -12.70 -13.61 1.77
CA VAL A 127 -12.84 -14.74 0.85
C VAL A 127 -12.58 -14.26 -0.58
N GLY A 128 -11.71 -14.97 -1.30
CA GLY A 128 -11.40 -14.73 -2.71
C GLY A 128 -10.22 -13.80 -2.99
N ILE A 129 -9.62 -13.15 -1.98
CA ILE A 129 -8.34 -12.44 -2.21
C ILE A 129 -7.21 -13.47 -2.26
N ASN A 130 -6.57 -13.60 -3.43
CA ASN A 130 -5.36 -14.39 -3.56
C ASN A 130 -4.14 -13.64 -3.03
N MET A 131 -3.60 -14.07 -1.89
CA MET A 131 -2.45 -13.41 -1.26
C MET A 131 -1.17 -13.48 -2.09
N SER A 132 -1.03 -14.43 -3.03
CA SER A 132 0.13 -14.45 -3.94
C SER A 132 0.16 -13.23 -4.87
N HIS A 133 -1.00 -12.68 -5.23
CA HIS A 133 -1.10 -11.45 -6.02
C HIS A 133 -0.57 -10.25 -5.23
N ILE A 134 -0.88 -10.18 -3.94
CA ILE A 134 -0.37 -9.13 -3.06
C ILE A 134 1.14 -9.23 -2.90
N GLU A 135 1.68 -10.43 -2.70
CA GLU A 135 3.14 -10.63 -2.60
C GLU A 135 3.87 -10.34 -3.93
N THR A 136 3.25 -10.67 -5.07
CA THR A 136 3.79 -10.33 -6.40
C THR A 136 3.90 -8.81 -6.57
N ILE A 137 2.83 -8.07 -6.27
CA ILE A 137 2.82 -6.61 -6.36
C ILE A 137 3.88 -6.00 -5.43
N ARG A 138 3.98 -6.49 -4.18
CA ARG A 138 5.00 -6.03 -3.23
C ARG A 138 6.43 -6.28 -3.73
N THR A 139 6.68 -7.47 -4.26
CA THR A 139 8.01 -7.85 -4.75
C THR A 139 8.44 -6.94 -5.89
N VAL A 140 7.59 -6.78 -6.92
CA VAL A 140 7.89 -5.91 -8.06
C VAL A 140 8.03 -4.45 -7.65
N ARG A 141 7.19 -3.99 -6.72
CA ARG A 141 7.29 -2.63 -6.16
C ARG A 141 8.64 -2.41 -5.48
N ASN A 142 9.09 -3.35 -4.66
CA ASN A 142 10.39 -3.27 -4.00
C ASN A 142 11.53 -3.27 -5.03
N ASP A 143 11.47 -4.14 -6.04
CA ASP A 143 12.47 -4.18 -7.10
C ASP A 143 12.56 -2.85 -7.88
N ILE A 144 11.42 -2.24 -8.20
CA ILE A 144 11.37 -0.95 -8.93
C ILE A 144 11.84 0.20 -8.05
N ILE A 145 11.36 0.26 -6.80
CA ILE A 145 11.75 1.33 -5.89
C ILE A 145 13.24 1.24 -5.63
N HIS A 146 13.77 0.07 -5.28
CA HIS A 146 15.19 -0.12 -4.94
C HIS A 146 16.14 -0.26 -6.12
N ALA A 147 15.64 -0.18 -7.36
CA ALA A 147 16.49 -0.22 -8.54
C ALA A 147 17.64 0.80 -8.45
N GLU A 148 18.86 0.33 -8.71
CA GLU A 148 20.07 1.16 -8.73
C GLU A 148 20.07 2.12 -9.92
N SER A 149 19.33 1.77 -10.98
CA SER A 149 19.19 2.60 -12.17
C SER A 149 17.72 2.64 -12.62
N ALA A 150 17.32 3.79 -13.19
CA ALA A 150 15.99 3.98 -13.75
C ALA A 150 15.88 3.37 -15.17
N GLN A 151 16.33 2.13 -15.34
CA GLN A 151 16.35 1.40 -16.61
C GLN A 151 15.86 -0.03 -16.41
N LEU A 152 14.94 -0.47 -17.28
CA LEU A 152 14.49 -1.86 -17.34
C LEU A 152 14.71 -2.43 -18.74
N ASN A 153 15.51 -3.50 -18.81
CA ASN A 153 15.64 -4.29 -20.01
C ASN A 153 14.29 -4.96 -20.37
N VAL A 154 14.16 -5.44 -21.62
CA VAL A 154 12.91 -6.04 -22.13
C VAL A 154 12.46 -7.25 -21.29
N PRO A 155 13.32 -8.25 -20.99
CA PRO A 155 12.88 -9.42 -20.22
C PRO A 155 12.33 -9.06 -18.84
N THR A 156 13.05 -8.24 -18.06
CA THR A 156 12.63 -7.83 -16.72
C THR A 156 11.35 -7.02 -16.77
N TYR A 157 11.26 -6.06 -17.70
CA TYR A 157 10.02 -5.28 -17.90
C TYR A 157 8.82 -6.18 -18.19
N ASN A 158 8.94 -7.11 -19.15
CA ASN A 158 7.83 -7.99 -19.52
C ASN A 158 7.42 -8.91 -18.35
N GLY A 159 8.38 -9.39 -17.57
CA GLY A 159 8.11 -10.20 -16.37
C GLY A 159 7.33 -9.42 -15.32
N TYR A 160 7.80 -8.21 -14.97
CA TYR A 160 7.12 -7.33 -14.01
C TYR A 160 5.75 -6.89 -14.51
N TRP A 161 5.65 -6.46 -15.78
CA TRP A 161 4.41 -5.99 -16.36
C TRP A 161 3.33 -7.06 -16.34
N ASN A 162 3.62 -8.25 -16.86
CA ASN A 162 2.62 -9.31 -16.98
C ASN A 162 2.19 -9.86 -15.63
N SER A 163 3.14 -10.06 -14.70
CA SER A 163 2.82 -10.57 -13.36
C SER A 163 1.93 -9.60 -12.58
N VAL A 164 2.26 -8.29 -12.59
CA VAL A 164 1.44 -7.26 -11.93
C VAL A 164 0.11 -7.08 -12.64
N LYS A 165 0.08 -7.03 -13.98
CA LYS A 165 -1.16 -6.92 -14.76
C LYS A 165 -2.14 -8.04 -14.42
N LEU A 166 -1.68 -9.29 -14.42
CA LEU A 166 -2.52 -10.45 -14.09
C LEU A 166 -3.05 -10.35 -12.65
N ALA A 167 -2.17 -10.03 -11.70
CA ALA A 167 -2.55 -9.84 -10.30
C ALA A 167 -3.62 -8.74 -10.12
N LEU A 168 -3.46 -7.60 -10.78
CA LEU A 168 -4.40 -6.49 -10.70
C LEU A 168 -5.75 -6.82 -11.31
N LEU A 169 -5.78 -7.45 -12.48
CA LEU A 169 -7.03 -7.81 -13.13
C LEU A 169 -7.81 -8.84 -12.31
N ASP A 170 -7.15 -9.85 -11.76
CA ASP A 170 -7.81 -10.83 -10.88
C ASP A 170 -8.40 -10.16 -9.62
N LEU A 171 -7.61 -9.33 -8.95
CA LEU A 171 -8.06 -8.56 -7.78
C LEU A 171 -9.22 -7.61 -8.12
N ALA A 172 -9.16 -6.94 -9.27
CA ALA A 172 -10.22 -6.04 -9.72
C ALA A 172 -11.52 -6.78 -10.07
N ASN A 173 -11.40 -7.95 -10.71
CA ASN A 173 -12.53 -8.82 -11.04
C ASN A 173 -13.24 -9.33 -9.78
N HIS A 174 -12.47 -9.63 -8.72
CA HIS A 174 -13.03 -10.00 -7.41
C HIS A 174 -13.87 -8.88 -6.79
N VAL A 175 -13.51 -7.62 -7.03
CA VAL A 175 -14.28 -6.47 -6.54
C VAL A 175 -15.55 -6.27 -7.37
N SER A 176 -15.43 -6.02 -8.67
CA SER A 176 -16.58 -5.95 -9.59
C SER A 176 -16.15 -5.86 -11.06
N PRO A 177 -17.05 -6.14 -12.01
CA PRO A 177 -16.80 -5.95 -13.44
C PRO A 177 -16.43 -4.50 -13.82
N ILE A 178 -16.99 -3.50 -13.12
CA ILE A 178 -16.71 -2.08 -13.37
C ILE A 178 -15.26 -1.78 -12.98
N ILE A 179 -14.83 -2.17 -11.79
CA ILE A 179 -13.45 -1.97 -11.33
C ILE A 179 -12.45 -2.75 -12.19
N HIS A 180 -12.81 -3.95 -12.66
CA HIS A 180 -12.03 -4.68 -13.64
C HIS A 180 -11.84 -3.89 -14.94
N SER A 181 -12.93 -3.35 -15.50
CA SER A 181 -12.90 -2.54 -16.72
C SER A 181 -12.04 -1.28 -16.54
N ASP A 182 -12.21 -0.56 -15.43
CA ASP A 182 -11.44 0.65 -15.13
C ASP A 182 -9.95 0.35 -14.95
N THR A 183 -9.63 -0.75 -14.26
CA THR A 183 -8.24 -1.21 -14.08
C THR A 183 -7.62 -1.58 -15.42
N LEU A 184 -8.34 -2.34 -16.26
CA LEU A 184 -7.87 -2.72 -17.60
C LEU A 184 -7.61 -1.50 -18.49
N SER A 185 -8.53 -0.54 -18.50
CA SER A 185 -8.37 0.71 -19.25
C SER A 185 -7.13 1.48 -18.82
N LYS A 186 -6.91 1.65 -17.50
CA LYS A 186 -5.70 2.31 -16.98
C LYS A 186 -4.41 1.59 -17.39
N ILE A 187 -4.42 0.25 -17.42
CA ILE A 187 -3.27 -0.55 -17.86
C ILE A 187 -3.02 -0.32 -19.36
N GLN A 188 -4.05 -0.39 -20.20
CA GLN A 188 -3.95 -0.18 -21.65
C GLN A 188 -3.45 1.24 -22.00
N ASP A 189 -3.93 2.24 -21.26
CA ASP A 189 -3.45 3.62 -21.40
C ASP A 189 -1.94 3.70 -21.13
N LEU A 190 -1.43 3.01 -20.11
CA LEU A 190 0.00 2.97 -19.81
C LEU A 190 0.83 2.19 -20.85
N GLU A 191 0.28 1.13 -21.46
CA GLU A 191 0.98 0.34 -22.51
C GLU A 191 1.33 1.22 -23.71
N THR A 192 0.44 2.15 -24.06
CA THR A 192 0.60 3.04 -25.22
C THR A 192 1.18 4.41 -24.86
N ARG A 193 1.21 4.78 -23.57
CA ARG A 193 1.70 6.09 -23.10
C ARG A 193 3.16 6.31 -23.49
N VAL A 194 3.43 7.48 -24.05
CA VAL A 194 4.78 8.02 -24.21
C VAL A 194 5.15 8.72 -22.91
N ILE A 195 6.23 8.27 -22.27
CA ILE A 195 6.74 8.89 -21.04
C ILE A 195 7.81 9.89 -21.43
N ASN A 196 7.55 11.16 -21.14
CA ASN A 196 8.53 12.22 -21.38
C ASN A 196 9.52 12.38 -20.22
N ALA A 197 10.59 13.14 -20.45
CA ALA A 197 11.64 13.33 -19.45
C ALA A 197 11.15 14.02 -18.15
N GLY A 198 10.15 14.91 -18.25
CA GLY A 198 9.55 15.55 -17.09
C GLY A 198 8.81 14.55 -16.20
N GLU A 199 7.94 13.72 -16.81
CA GLU A 199 7.24 12.64 -16.11
C GLU A 199 8.21 11.64 -15.48
N LEU A 200 9.28 11.27 -16.18
CA LEU A 200 10.31 10.40 -15.63
C LEU A 200 11.03 11.04 -14.44
N GLY A 201 11.26 12.37 -14.50
CA GLY A 201 11.78 13.15 -13.39
C GLY A 201 10.86 13.08 -12.16
N GLU A 202 9.55 13.27 -12.35
CA GLU A 202 8.55 13.13 -11.28
C GLU A 202 8.54 11.73 -10.67
N ILE A 203 8.52 10.69 -11.49
CA ILE A 203 8.57 9.29 -11.06
C ILE A 203 9.80 9.05 -10.18
N ARG A 204 10.97 9.54 -10.62
CA ARG A 204 12.22 9.40 -9.85
C ARG A 204 12.12 10.12 -8.49
N ARG A 205 11.51 11.30 -8.43
CA ARG A 205 11.30 12.01 -7.15
C ARG A 205 10.41 11.21 -6.20
N VAL A 206 9.27 10.72 -6.68
CA VAL A 206 8.36 9.90 -5.89
C VAL A 206 9.05 8.63 -5.37
N ILE A 207 9.84 7.96 -6.21
CA ILE A 207 10.62 6.77 -5.78
C ILE A 207 11.64 7.12 -4.69
N VAL A 208 12.31 8.27 -4.79
CA VAL A 208 13.26 8.72 -3.75
C VAL A 208 12.53 8.99 -2.43
N ASP A 209 11.35 9.60 -2.48
CA ASP A 209 10.55 9.84 -1.28
C ASP A 209 10.04 8.52 -0.67
N GLU A 210 9.62 7.56 -1.49
CA GLU A 210 9.26 6.21 -1.05
C GLU A 210 10.45 5.47 -0.38
N LYS A 211 11.67 5.54 -0.96
CA LYS A 211 12.88 4.96 -0.34
C LYS A 211 13.14 5.53 1.06
N ARG A 212 12.97 6.84 1.24
CA ARG A 212 13.19 7.50 2.53
C ARG A 212 12.22 7.01 3.60
N ILE A 213 11.01 6.63 3.20
CA ILE A 213 9.99 6.07 4.09
C ILE A 213 10.38 4.65 4.54
N GLU A 214 11.08 3.88 3.70
CA GLU A 214 11.49 2.49 3.99
C GLU A 214 12.85 2.34 4.70
N VAL A 215 13.82 3.24 4.53
CA VAL A 215 15.13 3.15 5.21
C VAL A 215 15.00 3.18 6.75
N VAL A 216 13.86 3.64 7.27
CA VAL A 216 13.52 3.57 8.70
C VAL A 216 13.21 2.13 9.16
N GLU A 217 12.87 1.20 8.25
CA GLU A 217 12.49 -0.19 8.55
C GLU A 217 13.68 -1.12 8.83
N GLU A 218 14.85 -0.92 8.18
CA GLU A 218 16.03 -1.78 8.37
C GLU A 218 16.86 -1.43 9.63
N VAL A 219 16.75 -0.20 10.14
CA VAL A 219 17.47 0.20 11.37
C VAL A 219 16.77 -0.35 12.62
N CYS A 220 15.51 -0.78 12.54
CA CYS A 220 14.76 -1.34 13.66
C CYS A 220 14.81 -2.88 13.75
N SER A 221 15.50 -3.57 12.83
CA SER A 221 15.66 -5.03 12.83
C SER A 221 17.01 -5.51 13.40
N THR A 222 17.86 -4.61 13.90
CA THR A 222 19.19 -4.96 14.44
C THR A 222 19.37 -4.80 15.96
N ASP A 223 18.30 -4.52 16.72
CA ASP A 223 18.40 -4.42 18.18
C ASP A 223 17.43 -5.37 18.92
N PHE A 224 18.02 -6.47 19.42
CA PHE A 224 17.61 -7.39 20.51
C PHE A 224 16.37 -8.30 20.34
#